data_AF-A0A936ZAR8-F1
#
_entry.id   AF-A0A936ZAR8-F1
#
_cell.length_a   1.000
_cell.length_b   1.000
_cell.length_c   1.000
_cell.angle_alpha   90.00
_cell.angle_beta   90.00
_cell.angle_gamma   90.00
#
_symmetry.space_group_name_H-M   'P 1'
#
loop_
_entity.id
_entity.type
_entity.pdbx_description
1 polymer ?
#
loop_
_entity_poly.entity_id
_entity_poly.type
_entity_poly.pdbx_seq_one_letter_code
_entity_poly.pdbx_strand_id
1 'polypeptide(L)' 'MSKAILSRIGRLEAMASAKKGPRPLHWIVAHSQEEADAKQAALVASGTVSEDDNFIYRIITGVPRSQEGVA' A
#
# COMPACT_ATOMS: atom_id res chain seq x y z
N MET A 1 21.70 29.47 10.52
CA MET A 1 21.59 28.24 9.69
C MET A 1 22.47 28.41 8.47
N SER A 2 23.36 27.47 8.13
CA SER A 2 24.37 27.70 7.07
C SER A 2 23.79 27.51 5.65
N LYS A 3 24.33 28.25 4.68
CA LYS A 3 23.92 28.19 3.26
C LYS A 3 24.05 26.79 2.65
N ALA A 4 25.02 26.01 3.15
CA ALA A 4 25.24 24.61 2.75
C ALA A 4 24.14 23.66 3.25
N ILE A 5 23.59 23.92 4.44
CA ILE A 5 22.49 23.12 5.01
C ILE A 5 21.21 23.36 4.19
N LEU A 6 20.90 24.61 3.87
CA LEU A 6 19.73 24.95 3.03
C LEU A 6 19.81 24.33 1.64
N SER A 7 21.00 24.32 1.01
CA SER A 7 21.20 23.69 -0.31
C SER A 7 21.08 22.16 -0.26
N ARG A 8 21.51 21.53 0.83
CA ARG A 8 21.32 20.09 1.04
C ARG A 8 19.85 19.73 1.24
N ILE A 9 19.12 20.51 2.03
CA ILE A 9 17.68 20.32 2.24
C ILE A 9 16.92 20.48 0.92
N GLY A 10 17.17 21.54 0.15
CA GLY A 10 16.48 21.74 -1.13
C GLY A 10 16.74 20.62 -2.16
N ARG A 11 17.93 20.01 -2.16
CA ARG A 11 18.20 18.82 -2.99
C ARG A 11 17.45 17.58 -2.50
N LEU A 12 17.35 17.38 -1.19
CA LEU A 12 16.60 16.27 -0.61
C LEU A 12 15.09 16.43 -0.85
N GLU A 13 14.56 17.65 -0.72
CA GLU A 13 13.17 17.98 -1.03
C GLU A 13 12.86 17.81 -2.52
N ALA A 14 13.76 18.23 -3.42
CA ALA A 14 13.61 18.00 -4.85
C ALA A 14 13.63 16.50 -5.21
N MET A 15 14.47 15.70 -4.54
CA MET A 15 14.51 14.25 -4.73
C MET A 15 13.26 13.54 -4.18
N ALA A 16 12.72 14.02 -3.06
CA ALA A 16 11.45 13.54 -2.52
C ALA A 16 10.28 13.93 -3.43
N SER A 17 10.29 15.17 -3.94
CA SER A 17 9.27 15.69 -4.87
C SER A 17 9.36 15.07 -6.27
N ALA A 18 10.51 14.52 -6.66
CA ALA A 18 10.69 13.84 -7.95
C ALA A 18 9.98 12.47 -8.02
N LYS A 19 9.57 11.91 -6.88
CA LYS A 19 8.76 10.69 -6.86
C LYS A 19 7.28 11.07 -6.82
N LYS A 20 6.67 11.06 -8.02
CA LYS A 20 5.26 10.86 -8.36
C LYS A 20 4.25 11.47 -7.37
N GLY A 21 3.49 12.49 -7.82
CA GLY A 21 2.40 13.14 -7.06
C GLY A 21 1.39 12.18 -6.41
N PRO A 22 0.43 12.70 -5.63
CA PRO A 22 -0.39 11.88 -4.72
C PRO A 22 -0.97 10.64 -5.41
N ARG A 23 -0.53 9.47 -4.95
CA ARG A 23 -0.94 8.17 -5.48
C ARG A 23 -2.24 7.71 -4.82
N PRO A 24 -3.17 7.11 -5.58
CA PRO A 24 -4.37 6.48 -5.02
C PRO A 24 -4.02 5.48 -3.91
N LEU A 25 -4.93 5.36 -2.95
CA LEU A 25 -4.82 4.44 -1.81
C LEU A 25 -5.84 3.31 -1.97
N HIS A 26 -5.37 2.07 -1.88
CA HIS A 26 -6.19 0.87 -2.04
C HIS A 26 -6.14 0.01 -0.77
N TRP A 27 -7.29 -0.55 -0.38
CA TRP A 27 -7.40 -1.42 0.79
C TRP A 27 -7.61 -2.87 0.36
N ILE A 28 -6.78 -3.77 0.86
CA ILE A 28 -6.88 -5.21 0.60
C ILE A 28 -7.16 -5.93 1.92
N VAL A 29 -8.28 -6.64 1.97
CA VAL A 29 -8.64 -7.50 3.11
C VAL A 29 -8.38 -8.95 2.73
N ALA A 30 -7.64 -9.66 3.57
CA ALA A 30 -7.23 -11.04 3.36
C ALA A 30 -7.16 -11.79 4.69
N HIS A 31 -6.99 -13.11 4.63
CA HIS A 31 -6.82 -13.98 5.81
C HIS A 31 -5.37 -14.42 6.01
N SER A 32 -4.51 -14.21 4.99
CA SER A 32 -3.06 -14.34 5.10
C SER A 32 -2.34 -13.27 4.26
N GLN A 33 -1.02 -13.18 4.41
CA GLN A 33 -0.19 -12.31 3.59
C GLN A 33 -0.16 -12.79 2.14
N GLU A 34 -0.03 -14.09 1.92
CA GLU A 34 0.02 -14.69 0.58
C GLU A 34 -1.26 -14.41 -0.21
N GLU A 35 -2.42 -14.47 0.46
CA GLU A 35 -3.71 -14.12 -0.16
C GLU A 35 -3.78 -12.61 -0.48
N ALA A 36 -3.24 -11.76 0.40
CA ALA A 36 -3.19 -10.32 0.16
C ALA A 36 -2.32 -9.99 -1.06
N ASP A 37 -1.16 -10.62 -1.18
CA ASP A 37 -0.23 -10.43 -2.29
C ASP A 37 -0.84 -10.94 -3.61
N ALA A 38 -1.51 -12.11 -3.58
CA ALA A 38 -2.23 -12.63 -4.74
C ALA A 38 -3.35 -11.69 -5.21
N LYS A 39 -4.10 -11.10 -4.26
CA LYS A 39 -5.13 -10.08 -4.56
C LYS A 39 -4.53 -8.82 -5.15
N GLN A 40 -3.40 -8.33 -4.62
CA GLN A 40 -2.70 -7.18 -5.18
C GLN A 40 -2.25 -7.47 -6.62
N ALA A 41 -1.58 -8.60 -6.84
CA ALA A 41 -1.09 -9.01 -8.15
C ALA A 41 -2.22 -9.14 -9.18
N ALA A 42 -3.37 -9.69 -8.78
CA ALA A 42 -4.55 -9.78 -9.65
C ALA A 42 -5.10 -8.38 -10.03
N LEU A 43 -5.17 -7.45 -9.07
CA LEU A 43 -5.61 -6.08 -9.33
C LEU A 43 -4.67 -5.34 -10.28
N VAL A 44 -3.35 -5.51 -10.10
CA VAL A 44 -2.33 -4.96 -11.01
C VAL A 44 -2.46 -5.57 -12.40
N ALA A 45 -2.55 -6.90 -12.50
CA ALA A 45 -2.66 -7.61 -13.77
C ALA A 45 -3.94 -7.22 -14.54
N SER A 46 -5.02 -6.88 -13.82
CA SER A 46 -6.26 -6.39 -14.43
C SER A 46 -6.16 -4.94 -14.97
N GLY A 47 -5.09 -4.22 -14.64
CA GLY A 47 -4.92 -2.80 -14.97
C GLY A 47 -5.78 -1.85 -14.12
N THR A 48 -6.48 -2.38 -13.10
CA THR A 48 -7.33 -1.58 -12.20
C THR A 48 -6.50 -0.65 -11.30
N VAL A 49 -5.30 -1.08 -10.93
CA VAL A 49 -4.38 -0.34 -10.04
C VAL A 49 -2.95 -0.43 -10.58
N SER A 50 -2.11 0.54 -10.22
CA SER A 50 -0.68 0.50 -10.52
C SER A 50 0.09 -0.19 -9.39
N GLU A 51 1.21 -0.85 -9.71
CA GLU A 51 2.16 -1.36 -8.69
C GLU A 51 2.73 -0.22 -7.82
N ASP A 52 2.80 0.99 -8.36
CA ASP A 52 3.25 2.19 -7.65
C ASP A 52 2.18 2.84 -6.75
N ASP A 53 0.95 2.33 -6.74
CA ASP A 53 -0.10 2.87 -5.89
C ASP A 53 0.12 2.46 -4.43
N ASN A 54 -0.52 3.16 -3.51
CA ASN A 54 -0.40 2.84 -2.08
C ASN A 54 -1.36 1.72 -1.73
N PHE A 55 -0.87 0.66 -1.08
CA PHE A 55 -1.70 -0.45 -0.60
C PHE A 55 -1.65 -0.56 0.92
N ILE A 56 -2.82 -0.72 1.53
CA ILE A 56 -2.96 -1.07 2.95
C ILE A 56 -3.55 -2.48 3.06
N TYR A 57 -2.82 -3.35 3.72
CA TYR A 57 -3.24 -4.72 4.01
C TYR A 57 -3.93 -4.81 5.37
N ARG A 58 -5.13 -5.38 5.38
CA ARG A 58 -5.82 -5.82 6.59
C ARG A 58 -5.92 -7.33 6.58
N ILE A 59 -5.02 -7.98 7.32
CA ILE A 59 -5.02 -9.43 7.49
C ILE A 59 -5.88 -9.77 8.70
N ILE A 60 -6.98 -10.47 8.46
CA ILE A 60 -7.89 -10.96 9.50
C ILE A 60 -7.47 -12.39 9.82
N THR A 61 -6.64 -12.53 10.85
CA THR A 61 -6.23 -13.83 11.37
C THR A 61 -7.22 -14.31 12.44
N GLY A 62 -7.90 -15.43 12.18
CA GLY A 62 -8.82 -16.06 13.14
C GLY A 62 -9.96 -16.82 12.48
N VAL A 63 -10.49 -17.83 13.17
CA VAL A 63 -11.70 -18.54 12.76
C VAL A 63 -12.89 -17.59 12.91
N PRO A 64 -13.75 -17.41 11.89
CA PRO A 64 -15.00 -16.68 12.05
C PRO A 64 -15.78 -17.25 13.23
N ARG A 65 -16.18 -16.42 14.19
CA ARG A 65 -16.87 -16.85 15.43
C ARG A 65 -18.27 -17.44 15.21
N SER A 66 -18.67 -17.77 13.99
CA SER A 66 -20.00 -18.34 13.71
C SER A 66 -19.97 -19.23 12.46
N GLN A 67 -19.54 -20.48 12.65
CA GLN A 67 -20.03 -21.63 11.86
C GLN A 67 -20.74 -22.66 12.74
N GLU A 68 -21.07 -22.32 13.99
CA GLU A 68 -22.07 -23.04 14.79
C GLU A 68 -23.43 -22.39 14.55
N GLY A 69 -24.22 -22.89 13.59
CA GLY A 69 -25.55 -22.32 13.34
C GLY A 69 -26.20 -22.62 12.00
N VAL A 70 -25.88 -23.73 11.34
CA VAL A 70 -26.78 -24.30 10.33
C VAL A 70 -27.27 -25.63 10.89
N ALA A 71 -28.51 -25.60 11.39
CA ALA A 71 -29.28 -26.78 11.76
C ALA A 71 -29.72 -27.56 10.51
#